data_AF-X1PLB4-F1
#
_entry.id   AF-X1PLB4-F1
#
_cell.length_a   1.000
_cell.length_b   1.000
_cell.length_c   1.000
_cell.angle_alpha   90.00
_cell.angle_beta   90.00
_cell.angle_gamma   90.00
#
_symmetry.space_group_name_H-M   'P 1'
#
loop_
_entity.id
_entity.type
_entity.pdbx_description
1 polymer ?
#
loop_
_entity_poly.entity_id
_entity_poly.type
_entity_poly.pdbx_seq_one_letter_code
_entity_poly.pdbx_strand_id
1 'polypeptide(L)'
;MNISTKLKTRIKDLKLGEHICSIYKNEKEKFSIIVPFVISGFKNSEKCIYIIDENKKNNIIVYFKKKKINIFKYIKSDQLEFLTKEDSYLKDGYFDIDKMIDLLKLNEKVALRSGCSGFKDCRRDDVDF
;
A
#
# COMPACT_ATOMS: atom_id res chain seq x y z
N MET A 1 10.76 4.13 -17.04
CA MET A 1 11.34 2.80 -17.37
C MET A 1 10.41 1.68 -16.88
N ASN A 2 10.57 0.45 -17.38
CA ASN A 2 9.99 -0.74 -16.74
C ASN A 2 10.94 -1.17 -15.61
N ILE A 3 10.45 -1.37 -14.39
CA ILE A 3 11.28 -1.96 -13.32
C ILE A 3 11.82 -3.33 -13.76
N SER A 4 13.08 -3.59 -13.41
CA SER A 4 13.78 -4.84 -13.73
C SER A 4 12.98 -6.05 -13.25
N THR A 5 13.01 -7.13 -14.03
CA THR A 5 12.39 -8.41 -13.68
C THR A 5 12.83 -8.90 -12.30
N LYS A 6 14.11 -8.67 -11.93
CA LYS A 6 14.64 -9.02 -10.62
C LYS A 6 13.90 -8.31 -9.47
N LEU A 7 13.61 -7.02 -9.62
CA LEU A 7 12.88 -6.26 -8.61
C LEU A 7 11.42 -6.72 -8.51
N LYS A 8 10.77 -7.01 -9.64
CA LYS A 8 9.40 -7.56 -9.66
C LYS A 8 9.30 -8.90 -8.93
N THR A 9 10.29 -9.77 -9.09
CA THR A 9 10.34 -11.06 -8.38
C THR A 9 10.49 -10.80 -6.88
N ARG A 10 11.46 -9.97 -6.49
CA ARG A 10 11.72 -9.67 -5.07
C ARG A 10 10.51 -9.05 -4.35
N ILE A 11 9.75 -8.18 -5.02
CA ILE A 11 8.51 -7.60 -4.46
C ILE A 11 7.44 -8.67 -4.18
N LYS A 12 7.37 -9.73 -5.01
CA LYS A 12 6.39 -10.82 -4.83
C LYS A 12 6.77 -11.74 -3.68
N ASP A 13 8.07 -11.92 -3.46
CA ASP A 13 8.62 -12.85 -2.48
C ASP A 13 8.85 -12.20 -1.10
N LEU A 14 8.38 -10.95 -0.92
CA LEU A 14 8.46 -10.26 0.37
C LEU A 14 7.68 -11.02 1.44
N LYS A 15 8.36 -11.23 2.56
CA LYS A 15 7.75 -11.78 3.77
C LYS A 15 6.99 -10.70 4.53
N LEU A 16 6.04 -11.12 5.36
CA LEU A 16 5.35 -10.22 6.27
C LEU A 16 6.37 -9.51 7.17
N GLY A 17 6.19 -8.19 7.35
CA GLY A 17 7.12 -7.35 8.11
C GLY A 17 8.32 -6.81 7.32
N GLU A 18 8.59 -7.30 6.10
CA GLU A 18 9.64 -6.71 5.26
C GLU A 18 9.17 -5.39 4.64
N HIS A 19 10.01 -4.36 4.74
CA HIS A 19 9.75 -3.03 4.20
C HIS A 19 10.60 -2.78 2.95
N ILE A 20 9.99 -2.21 1.90
CA ILE A 20 10.70 -1.71 0.72
C ILE A 20 10.58 -0.19 0.67
N CYS A 21 11.72 0.48 0.72
CA CYS A 21 11.86 1.87 0.30
C CYS A 21 12.34 1.90 -1.16
N SER A 22 11.62 2.62 -2.03
CA SER A 22 11.97 2.73 -3.44
C SER A 22 11.86 4.17 -3.94
N ILE A 23 12.84 4.56 -4.74
CA ILE A 23 12.89 5.85 -5.42
C ILE A 23 12.30 5.68 -6.82
N TYR A 24 11.51 6.65 -7.28
CA TYR A 24 10.88 6.66 -8.61
C TYR A 24 10.83 8.08 -9.16
N LYS A 25 10.86 8.23 -10.48
CA LYS A 25 10.85 9.56 -11.13
C LYS A 25 9.46 10.02 -11.57
N ASN A 26 8.52 9.09 -11.70
CA ASN A 26 7.19 9.37 -12.23
C ASN A 26 6.16 8.35 -11.72
N GLU A 27 4.87 8.65 -11.92
CA GLU A 27 3.77 7.76 -11.48
C GLU A 27 3.84 6.37 -12.10
N LYS A 28 4.27 6.25 -13.36
CA LYS A 28 4.40 4.95 -14.03
C LYS A 28 5.40 4.05 -13.31
N GLU A 29 6.53 4.60 -12.88
CA GLU A 29 7.53 3.90 -12.08
C GLU A 29 7.00 3.58 -10.69
N LYS A 30 6.39 4.55 -9.99
CA LYS A 30 5.74 4.35 -8.69
C LYS A 30 4.77 3.18 -8.73
N PHE A 31 3.80 3.20 -9.65
CA PHE A 31 2.78 2.16 -9.75
C PHE A 31 3.32 0.84 -10.28
N SER A 32 4.45 0.85 -11.00
CA SER A 32 5.11 -0.40 -11.37
C SER A 32 5.62 -1.17 -10.16
N ILE A 33 5.87 -0.51 -9.02
CA ILE A 33 6.29 -1.11 -7.74
C ILE A 33 5.09 -1.39 -6.84
N ILE A 34 4.22 -0.39 -6.63
CA ILE A 34 3.08 -0.49 -5.70
C ILE A 34 2.07 -1.54 -6.14
N VAL A 35 1.75 -1.61 -7.44
CA VAL A 35 0.73 -2.56 -7.93
C VAL A 35 1.15 -4.01 -7.67
N PRO A 36 2.37 -4.48 -8.04
CA PRO A 36 2.83 -5.82 -7.67
C PRO A 36 2.88 -6.07 -6.16
N PHE A 37 3.25 -5.08 -5.35
CA PHE A 37 3.29 -5.19 -3.89
C PHE A 37 1.90 -5.45 -3.30
N VAL A 38 0.90 -4.67 -3.70
CA VAL A 38 -0.48 -4.86 -3.24
C VAL A 38 -1.07 -6.18 -3.76
N ILE A 39 -0.72 -6.58 -5.00
CA ILE A 39 -1.15 -7.88 -5.56
C ILE A 39 -0.58 -9.05 -4.76
N SER A 40 0.66 -8.98 -4.26
CA SER A 40 1.22 -10.07 -3.44
C SER A 40 0.46 -10.19 -2.13
N GLY A 41 0.09 -9.07 -1.50
CA GLY A 41 -0.78 -9.08 -0.32
C GLY A 41 -2.13 -9.75 -0.55
N PHE A 42 -2.79 -9.45 -1.68
CA PHE A 42 -4.05 -10.11 -2.04
C PHE A 42 -3.92 -11.62 -2.18
N LYS A 43 -2.81 -12.10 -2.75
CA LYS A 43 -2.57 -13.53 -2.95
C LYS A 43 -2.26 -14.27 -1.65
N ASN A 44 -1.67 -13.57 -0.68
CA ASN A 44 -1.30 -14.13 0.61
C ASN A 44 -2.41 -13.96 1.66
N SER A 45 -3.59 -13.47 1.27
CA SER A 45 -4.68 -13.13 2.20
C SER A 45 -4.28 -12.09 3.25
N GLU A 46 -3.45 -11.12 2.88
CA GLU A 46 -3.04 -10.02 3.76
C GLU A 46 -3.94 -8.80 3.53
N LYS A 47 -4.23 -8.02 4.58
CA LYS A 47 -4.87 -6.70 4.45
C LYS A 47 -3.84 -5.71 3.93
N CYS A 48 -4.20 -4.95 2.90
CA CYS A 48 -3.37 -3.91 2.31
C CYS A 48 -3.97 -2.54 2.63
N ILE A 49 -3.15 -1.63 3.15
CA ILE A 49 -3.46 -0.20 3.23
C ILE A 49 -2.58 0.53 2.25
N TYR A 50 -3.19 1.39 1.45
CA TYR A 50 -2.45 2.35 0.65
C TYR A 50 -2.79 3.77 1.11
N ILE A 51 -1.81 4.40 1.76
CA ILE A 51 -1.89 5.81 2.12
C ILE A 51 -1.55 6.63 0.87
N ILE A 52 -2.57 7.25 0.30
CA ILE A 52 -2.49 8.04 -0.94
C ILE A 52 -2.39 9.53 -0.62
N ASP A 53 -1.79 10.29 -1.54
CA ASP A 53 -1.96 11.74 -1.53
C ASP A 53 -3.42 12.07 -1.93
N GLU A 54 -3.94 13.19 -1.44
CA GLU A 54 -5.26 13.68 -1.83
C GLU A 54 -5.44 13.69 -3.36
N ASN A 55 -6.62 13.30 -3.82
CA ASN A 55 -7.01 13.26 -5.24
C ASN A 55 -6.33 12.20 -6.14
N LYS A 56 -5.52 11.26 -5.61
CA LYS A 56 -4.82 10.24 -6.44
C LYS A 56 -5.45 8.85 -6.48
N LYS A 57 -6.60 8.62 -5.83
CA LYS A 57 -7.30 7.31 -5.79
C LYS A 57 -7.62 6.78 -7.20
N ASN A 58 -8.10 7.66 -8.09
CA ASN A 58 -8.50 7.26 -9.44
C ASN A 58 -7.31 6.76 -10.29
N ASN A 59 -6.12 7.33 -10.09
CA ASN A 59 -4.92 6.94 -10.84
C ASN A 59 -4.60 5.46 -10.60
N ILE A 60 -4.50 5.03 -9.33
CA ILE A 60 -4.15 3.64 -9.05
C ILE A 60 -5.23 2.65 -9.51
N ILE A 61 -6.52 2.99 -9.39
CA ILE A 61 -7.62 2.14 -9.88
C ILE A 61 -7.47 1.86 -11.39
N VAL A 62 -7.11 2.87 -12.19
CA VAL A 62 -6.85 2.70 -13.63
C VAL A 62 -5.69 1.73 -13.88
N TYR A 63 -4.63 1.77 -13.07
CA TYR A 63 -3.51 0.83 -13.20
C TYR A 63 -3.93 -0.63 -12.89
N PHE A 64 -4.75 -0.86 -11.88
CA PHE A 64 -5.29 -2.19 -11.59
C PHE A 64 -6.24 -2.69 -12.68
N LYS A 65 -7.08 -1.80 -13.23
CA LYS A 65 -7.96 -2.13 -14.37
C LYS A 65 -7.16 -2.57 -15.59
N LYS A 66 -6.06 -1.89 -15.92
CA LYS A 66 -5.12 -2.29 -17.00
C LYS A 66 -4.51 -3.68 -16.76
N LYS A 67 -4.42 -4.14 -15.52
CA LYS A 67 -3.96 -5.49 -15.14
C LYS A 67 -5.08 -6.53 -15.05
N LYS A 68 -6.31 -6.18 -15.44
CA LYS A 68 -7.51 -7.03 -15.34
C LYS A 68 -7.80 -7.49 -13.90
N ILE A 69 -7.43 -6.69 -12.90
CA ILE A 69 -7.71 -6.97 -11.49
C ILE A 69 -8.87 -6.10 -11.04
N ASN A 70 -9.96 -6.74 -10.63
CA ASN A 70 -11.08 -6.04 -10.01
C ASN A 70 -10.72 -5.69 -8.56
N ILE A 71 -10.18 -4.49 -8.35
CA ILE A 71 -9.77 -4.01 -7.03
C ILE A 71 -10.96 -3.82 -6.07
N PHE A 72 -12.16 -3.55 -6.60
CA PHE A 72 -13.36 -3.27 -5.80
C PHE A 72 -13.80 -4.46 -4.96
N LYS A 73 -13.48 -5.70 -5.36
CA LYS A 73 -13.79 -6.88 -4.53
C LYS A 73 -12.98 -6.87 -3.22
N TYR A 74 -11.74 -6.41 -3.26
CA TYR A 74 -10.86 -6.31 -2.10
C TYR A 74 -11.22 -5.12 -1.21
N ILE A 75 -11.70 -4.03 -1.81
CA ILE A 75 -12.27 -2.90 -1.07
C ILE A 75 -13.53 -3.35 -0.33
N LYS A 76 -14.44 -4.05 -1.02
CA LYS A 76 -15.69 -4.54 -0.43
C LYS A 76 -15.45 -5.55 0.70
N SER A 77 -14.40 -6.36 0.61
CA SER A 77 -14.03 -7.33 1.64
C SER A 77 -13.13 -6.75 2.75
N ASP A 78 -12.90 -5.43 2.76
CA ASP A 78 -11.99 -4.75 3.69
C ASP A 78 -10.52 -5.23 3.63
N GLN A 79 -10.16 -5.99 2.60
CA GLN A 79 -8.79 -6.46 2.36
C GLN A 79 -7.93 -5.37 1.73
N LEU A 80 -8.54 -4.38 1.07
CA LEU A 80 -7.86 -3.17 0.61
C LEU A 80 -8.55 -1.94 1.14
N GLU A 81 -7.78 -1.06 1.76
CA GLU A 81 -8.24 0.22 2.23
C GLU A 81 -7.33 1.34 1.71
N PHE A 82 -7.94 2.47 1.35
CA PHE A 82 -7.23 3.68 0.96
C PHE A 82 -7.41 4.71 2.06
N LEU A 83 -6.31 5.22 2.59
CA LEU A 83 -6.28 6.29 3.57
C LEU A 83 -5.59 7.51 2.97
N THR A 84 -5.91 8.70 3.45
CA THR A 84 -5.08 9.90 3.19
C THR A 84 -4.05 10.07 4.32
N LYS A 85 -3.09 10.98 4.13
CA LYS A 85 -2.10 11.27 5.18
C LYS A 85 -2.77 12.02 6.34
N GLU A 86 -3.73 12.86 6.00
CA GLU A 86 -4.56 13.68 6.87
C GLU A 86 -5.51 12.79 7.71
N ASP A 87 -6.00 11.69 7.15
CA ASP A 87 -6.78 10.68 7.89
C ASP A 87 -5.91 9.79 8.80
N SER A 88 -4.57 9.91 8.72
CA SER A 88 -3.63 9.01 9.38
C SER A 88 -2.63 9.74 10.29
N TYR A 89 -1.37 9.82 9.88
CA TYR A 89 -0.26 10.30 10.72
C TYR A 89 -0.02 11.82 10.63
N LEU A 90 -0.73 12.54 9.75
CA LEU A 90 -0.74 14.00 9.64
C LEU A 90 -2.02 14.65 10.15
N LYS A 91 -2.84 13.93 10.92
CA LYS A 91 -4.16 14.39 11.38
C LYS A 91 -4.14 15.75 12.09
N ASP A 92 -3.06 16.06 12.80
CA ASP A 92 -2.91 17.32 13.54
C ASP A 92 -2.06 18.35 12.78
N GLY A 93 -1.83 18.13 11.47
CA GLY A 93 -1.04 19.03 10.63
C GLY A 93 0.48 18.85 10.73
N TYR A 94 0.96 17.87 11.52
CA TYR A 94 2.37 17.51 11.63
C TYR A 94 2.54 15.98 11.73
N PHE A 95 3.74 15.49 11.40
CA PHE A 95 4.07 14.06 11.54
C PHE A 95 4.21 13.68 13.02
N ASP A 96 3.42 12.70 13.43
CA ASP A 96 3.43 12.13 14.78
C ASP A 96 3.78 10.64 14.72
N ILE A 97 4.92 10.28 15.32
CA ILE A 97 5.43 8.91 15.31
C ILE A 97 4.54 7.95 16.12
N ASP A 98 3.99 8.41 17.25
CA ASP A 98 3.17 7.56 18.11
C ASP A 98 1.86 7.23 17.40
N LYS A 99 1.25 8.21 16.72
CA LYS A 99 0.08 7.96 15.87
C LYS A 99 0.38 7.02 14.71
N MET A 100 1.55 7.12 14.10
CA MET A 100 1.95 6.20 13.04
C MET A 100 2.09 4.76 13.58
N ILE A 101 2.71 4.59 14.73
CA ILE A 101 2.85 3.28 15.39
C ILE A 101 1.46 2.71 15.75
N ASP A 102 0.58 3.54 16.30
CA ASP A 102 -0.76 3.12 16.70
C ASP A 102 -1.63 2.75 15.49
N LEU A 103 -1.50 3.48 14.38
CA LEU A 103 -2.14 3.14 13.11
C LEU A 103 -1.69 1.76 12.62
N LEU A 104 -0.39 1.47 12.64
CA LEU A 104 0.15 0.18 12.21
C LEU A 104 -0.36 -0.96 13.10
N LYS A 105 -0.30 -0.79 14.43
CA LYS A 105 -0.79 -1.78 15.40
C LYS A 105 -2.30 -2.02 15.29
N LEU A 106 -3.08 -0.97 15.07
CA LEU A 106 -4.53 -1.08 14.89
C LEU A 106 -4.84 -1.92 13.66
N ASN A 107 -4.19 -1.62 12.53
CA ASN A 107 -4.46 -2.29 11.27
C ASN A 107 -3.97 -3.73 11.22
N GLU A 108 -2.87 -4.04 11.91
CA GLU A 108 -2.48 -5.43 12.15
C GLU A 108 -3.58 -6.20 12.90
N LYS A 109 -4.10 -5.64 14.01
CA LYS A 109 -5.19 -6.28 14.79
C LYS A 109 -6.46 -6.43 13.96
N VAL A 110 -6.84 -5.42 13.19
CA VAL A 110 -8.00 -5.46 12.29
C VAL A 110 -7.82 -6.56 11.24
N ALA A 111 -6.66 -6.63 10.60
CA ALA A 111 -6.37 -7.66 9.60
C ALA A 111 -6.57 -9.08 10.16
N LEU A 112 -5.98 -9.37 11.32
CA LEU A 112 -6.10 -10.68 11.95
C LEU A 112 -7.54 -11.02 12.34
N ARG A 113 -8.31 -10.05 12.86
CA ARG A 113 -9.73 -10.23 13.21
C ARG A 113 -10.61 -10.50 11.99
N SER A 114 -10.27 -9.92 10.84
CA SER A 114 -10.95 -10.12 9.57
C SER A 114 -10.52 -11.40 8.84
N GLY A 115 -9.71 -12.26 9.48
CA GLY A 115 -9.23 -13.52 8.91
C GLY A 115 -8.11 -13.38 7.90
N CYS A 116 -7.48 -12.21 7.81
CA CYS A 116 -6.27 -12.02 7.02
C CYS A 116 -5.05 -12.63 7.75
N SER A 117 -4.06 -13.08 6.99
CA SER A 117 -2.81 -13.64 7.51
C SER A 117 -1.86 -12.59 8.08
N GLY A 118 -2.08 -11.32 7.78
CA GLY A 118 -1.25 -10.20 8.19
C GLY A 118 -1.64 -8.90 7.52
N PHE A 119 -0.77 -7.90 7.65
CA PHE A 119 -0.99 -6.53 7.22
C PHE A 119 0.22 -5.97 6.45
N LYS A 120 -0.05 -5.21 5.38
CA LYS A 120 0.92 -4.42 4.63
C LYS A 120 0.43 -2.99 4.43
N ASP A 121 1.28 -2.02 4.70
CA ASP A 121 1.08 -0.65 4.25
C ASP A 121 2.01 -0.32 3.08
N CYS A 122 1.51 0.53 2.19
CA CYS A 122 2.36 1.29 1.30
C CYS A 122 1.95 2.76 1.38
N ARG A 123 2.94 3.64 1.27
CA ARG A 123 2.75 5.08 1.31
C ARG A 123 3.84 5.74 0.49
N ARG A 124 3.61 6.99 0.12
CA ARG A 124 4.71 7.85 -0.32
C ARG A 124 5.28 8.48 0.95
N ASP A 125 6.54 8.17 1.25
CA ASP A 125 7.30 8.99 2.18
C ASP A 125 7.70 10.26 1.43
N ASP A 126 7.16 11.40 1.86
CA ASP A 126 7.62 12.69 1.37
C ASP A 126 8.96 12.96 2.06
N VAL A 127 10.03 12.56 1.40
CA VAL A 127 11.36 13.05 1.72
C VAL A 127 11.44 14.43 1.07
N ASP A 128 11.17 15.47 1.85
CA ASP A 128 11.54 16.83 1.49
C ASP A 128 13.08 16.86 1.43
N PHE A 129 13.62 16.88 0.22
CA PHE A 129 15.01 17.25 -0.06
C PHE A 129 15.04 18.68 -0.58
#